data_AF-A0A1F5UVG2-F1
#
_entry.id   AF-A0A1F5UVG2-F1
#
_cell.length_a   1.000
_cell.length_b   1.000
_cell.length_c   1.000
_cell.angle_alpha   90.00
_cell.angle_beta   90.00
_cell.angle_gamma   90.00
#
_symmetry.space_group_name_H-M   'P 1'
#
loop_
_entity.id
_entity.type
_entity.pdbx_description
1 polymer ?
#
loop_
_entity_poly.entity_id
_entity_poly.type
_entity_poly.pdbx_seq_one_letter_code
_entity_poly.pdbx_strand_id
1 'polypeptide(L)' 'MKDKTAVPVLISNLKDKDIEIRKAAINAMGDFGNKTYTVLLTEYLNDKDPALRSAAQNALNKLKE' A
#
# COMPACT_ATOMS: atom_id res chain seq x y z
N MET A 1 -4.83 16.85 -9.78
CA MET A 1 -3.93 17.22 -8.67
C MET A 1 -3.26 15.95 -8.16
N LYS A 2 -1.95 15.77 -8.37
CA LYS A 2 -1.20 14.69 -7.70
C LYS A 2 -0.96 15.17 -6.28
N ASP A 3 -1.88 14.83 -5.38
CA ASP A 3 -1.90 15.38 -4.03
C ASP A 3 -0.70 14.85 -3.24
N LYS A 4 0.32 15.70 -3.08
CA LYS A 4 1.54 15.38 -2.32
C LYS A 4 1.25 15.06 -0.84
N THR A 5 0.04 15.39 -0.38
CA THR A 5 -0.46 15.14 0.99
C THR A 5 -0.93 13.70 1.20
N ALA A 6 -1.27 12.95 0.15
CA ALA A 6 -1.71 11.57 0.26
C ALA A 6 -0.56 10.61 0.65
N VAL A 7 0.69 10.96 0.29
CA VAL A 7 1.87 10.14 0.57
C VAL A 7 2.13 9.99 2.07
N PRO A 8 2.24 11.07 2.88
CA PRO A 8 2.44 10.93 4.33
C PRO A 8 1.30 10.20 5.05
N VAL A 9 0.05 10.46 4.67
CA VAL A 9 -1.13 9.86 5.33
C VAL A 9 -1.19 8.35 5.11
N LEU A 10 -1.02 7.89 3.87
CA LEU A 10 -1.04 6.46 3.57
C LEU A 10 0.11 5.71 4.26
N ILE A 11 1.30 6.34 4.35
CA ILE A 11 2.43 5.76 5.08
C ILE A 11 2.15 5.69 6.59
N SER A 12 1.45 6.67 7.17
CA SER A 12 1.05 6.62 8.58
C SER A 12 0.11 5.44 8.86
N ASN A 13 -0.86 5.21 7.99
CA ASN A 13 -1.87 4.15 8.15
C ASN A 13 -1.28 2.73 8.07
N LEU A 14 -0.09 2.56 7.50
CA LEU A 14 0.64 1.29 7.52
C LEU A 14 1.09 0.85 8.91
N LYS A 15 1.14 1.77 9.88
CA LYS A 15 1.51 1.49 11.27
C LYS A 15 0.30 1.34 12.19
N ASP A 16 -0.91 1.36 11.64
CA ASP A 16 -2.12 1.20 12.43
C ASP A 16 -2.17 -0.20 13.08
N LYS A 17 -2.80 -0.29 14.25
CA LYS A 17 -2.99 -1.55 14.97
C LYS A 17 -4.02 -2.43 14.26
N ASP A 18 -5.03 -1.80 13.66
CA ASP A 18 -6.04 -2.49 12.88
C ASP A 18 -5.47 -2.93 11.53
N ILE A 19 -5.60 -4.22 11.27
CA ILE A 19 -5.14 -4.81 10.02
C ILE A 19 -5.93 -4.32 8.80
N GLU A 20 -7.23 -4.04 8.98
CA GLU A 20 -8.08 -3.56 7.90
C GLU A 20 -7.64 -2.16 7.46
N ILE A 21 -7.18 -1.31 8.41
CA ILE A 21 -6.61 0.00 8.11
C ILE A 21 -5.28 -0.14 7.35
N ARG A 22 -4.39 -1.03 7.80
CA ARG A 22 -3.13 -1.29 7.07
C ARG A 22 -3.39 -1.80 5.66
N LYS A 23 -4.32 -2.74 5.50
CA LYS A 23 -4.73 -3.30 4.20
C LYS A 23 -5.33 -2.24 3.28
N ALA A 24 -6.19 -1.36 3.82
CA ALA A 24 -6.78 -0.26 3.07
C ALA A 24 -5.70 0.71 2.57
N ALA A 25 -4.68 1.00 3.37
CA ALA A 25 -3.55 1.84 2.96
C ALA A 25 -2.77 1.23 1.79
N ILE A 26 -2.46 -0.07 1.85
CA ILE A 26 -1.77 -0.80 0.78
C ILE A 26 -2.58 -0.77 -0.53
N ASN A 27 -3.89 -1.04 -0.45
CA ASN A 27 -4.76 -1.00 -1.63
C ASN A 27 -4.83 0.41 -2.23
N ALA A 28 -5.00 1.43 -1.39
CA ALA A 28 -5.05 2.83 -1.82
C ALA A 28 -3.73 3.28 -2.47
N MET A 29 -2.57 2.78 -2.01
CA MET A 29 -1.28 3.06 -2.67
C MET A 29 -1.23 2.51 -4.10
N GLY A 30 -1.80 1.33 -4.34
CA GLY A 30 -1.95 0.77 -5.69
C GLY A 30 -2.90 1.59 -6.56
N ASP A 31 -4.07 1.92 -6.03
CA ASP A 31 -5.10 2.72 -6.74
C ASP A 31 -4.63 4.13 -7.06
N PHE A 32 -3.78 4.72 -6.21
CA PHE A 32 -3.22 6.04 -6.45
C PHE A 32 -2.21 6.05 -7.62
N GLY A 33 -1.72 4.88 -8.06
CA GLY A 33 -0.89 4.80 -9.27
C GLY A 33 0.51 5.41 -9.15
N ASN A 34 0.94 5.75 -7.92
CA ASN A 34 2.23 6.40 -7.72
C ASN A 34 3.35 5.36 -7.53
N LYS A 35 4.22 5.27 -8.54
CA LYS A 35 5.37 4.37 -8.56
C LYS A 35 6.36 4.57 -7.39
N THR A 36 6.28 5.68 -6.64
CA THR A 36 7.08 5.83 -5.40
C THR A 36 6.69 4.80 -4.33
N TYR A 37 5.48 4.23 -4.37
CA TYR A 37 5.06 3.20 -3.43
C TYR A 37 5.59 1.80 -3.76
N THR A 38 6.18 1.57 -4.94
CA THR A 38 6.62 0.24 -5.35
C THR A 38 7.58 -0.39 -4.35
N VAL A 39 8.59 0.34 -3.87
CA VAL A 39 9.56 -0.16 -2.88
C VAL A 39 8.86 -0.54 -1.57
N LEU A 40 7.96 0.32 -1.10
CA LEU A 40 7.21 0.08 0.13
C LEU A 40 6.28 -1.14 0.00
N LEU A 41 5.56 -1.27 -1.10
CA LEU A 41 4.68 -2.40 -1.37
C LEU A 41 5.45 -3.73 -1.49
N THR A 42 6.70 -3.72 -1.98
CA THR A 42 7.51 -4.96 -2.02
C THR A 42 7.87 -5.50 -0.65
N GLU A 43 7.95 -4.66 0.39
CA GLU A 43 8.19 -5.13 1.76
C GLU A 43 7.00 -5.96 2.27
N TYR A 44 5.78 -5.56 1.91
CA TYR A 44 4.55 -6.24 2.33
C TYR A 44 4.28 -7.57 1.61
N LEU A 45 5.01 -7.90 0.55
CA LEU A 45 4.93 -9.22 -0.09
C LEU A 45 5.37 -10.36 0.85
N ASN A 46 6.18 -10.04 1.86
CA ASN A 46 6.67 -11.00 2.85
C ASN A 46 6.09 -10.75 4.25
N ASP A 47 4.99 -9.98 4.34
CA ASP A 47 4.33 -9.73 5.63
C ASP A 47 3.88 -11.05 6.28
N LYS A 48 3.87 -11.10 7.61
CA LYS A 48 3.40 -12.27 8.36
C LYS A 48 1.92 -12.53 8.08
N ASP A 49 1.15 -11.47 7.87
CA ASP A 49 -0.27 -11.57 7.60
C ASP A 49 -0.56 -11.87 6.12
N PRO A 50 -1.27 -12.97 5.79
CA PRO A 50 -1.64 -13.30 4.42
C PRO A 50 -2.46 -12.22 3.71
N ALA A 51 -3.34 -11.50 4.42
CA ALA A 51 -4.18 -10.47 3.82
C ALA A 51 -3.34 -9.27 3.34
N LEU A 52 -2.29 -8.91 4.09
CA LEU A 52 -1.36 -7.85 3.68
C LEU A 52 -0.49 -8.28 2.50
N ARG A 53 -0.04 -9.54 2.46
CA ARG A 53 0.68 -10.08 1.28
C ARG A 53 -0.16 -10.01 0.02
N SER A 54 -1.42 -10.46 0.08
CA SER A 54 -2.34 -10.42 -1.07
C SER A 54 -2.64 -8.99 -1.52
N ALA A 55 -2.87 -8.07 -0.57
CA ALA A 55 -3.08 -6.66 -0.88
C ALA A 55 -1.87 -6.03 -1.59
N ALA A 56 -0.66 -6.33 -1.11
CA ALA A 56 0.58 -5.82 -1.70
C ALA A 56 0.79 -6.33 -3.14
N GLN A 57 0.53 -7.62 -3.38
CA GLN A 57 0.62 -8.20 -4.72
C GLN A 57 -0.38 -7.54 -5.69
N ASN A 58 -1.63 -7.34 -5.24
CA ASN A 58 -2.66 -6.67 -6.04
C ASN A 58 -2.28 -5.21 -6.33
N ALA A 59 -1.81 -4.47 -5.33
CA ALA A 59 -1.38 -3.08 -5.49
C ALA A 59 -0.19 -2.96 -6.48
N LEU A 60 0.80 -3.86 -6.38
CA LEU A 60 1.92 -3.90 -7.33
C LEU A 60 1.51 -4.24 -8.75
N ASN A 61 0.50 -5.10 -8.94
CA ASN A 61 -0.03 -5.37 -10.28
C ASN A 61 -0.70 -4.12 -10.88
N LYS A 62 -1.49 -3.40 -10.09
CA LYS A 62 -2.11 -2.12 -10.52
C LYS A 62 -1.10 -1.04 -10.90
N LEU A 63 0.09 -1.04 -10.29
CA LEU A 63 1.16 -0.10 -10.63
C LEU A 63 1.93 -0.45 -11.92
N LYS A 64 1.76 -1.69 -12.43
CA LYS A 64 2.40 -2.18 -13.66
C LYS A 64 1.52 -2.00 -14.90
N GLU A 65 0.21 -1.90 -14.71
CA GLU A 65 -0.77 -1.51 -15.74
C GLU A 65 -0.64 -0.03 -16.10
#